data_AF-A0AAD7HZ79-F1
#
_entry.id   AF-A0AAD7HZ79-F1
#
_cell.length_a   1.000
_cell.length_b   1.000
_cell.length_c   1.000
_cell.angle_alpha   90.00
_cell.angle_beta   90.00
_cell.angle_gamma   90.00
#
_symmetry.space_group_name_H-M   'P 1'
#
loop_
_entity.id
_entity.type
_entity.pdbx_description
1 polymer ?
#
loop_
_entity_poly.entity_id
_entity_poly.type
_entity_poly.pdbx_seq_one_letter_code
_entity_poly.pdbx_strand_id
1 'polypeptide(L)'
;LTLVSLPDIPTHLPSGNVIDLGWASPSLLWSIRDVKVEEEMGLGSDHLPITYVLDLDLEPVVSTQYNPKSMDTDKFLELLGKRLGGTVPEISTQEELDAAMQELAEALREAMEGSTRR
;
A
#
# COMPACT_ATOMS: atom_id res chain seq x y z
N LEU A 1 -19.79 -5.78 -12.43
CA LEU A 1 -19.30 -5.78 -11.04
C LEU A 1 -20.31 -6.54 -10.21
N THR A 2 -19.85 -7.29 -9.22
CA THR A 2 -20.68 -8.09 -8.31
C THR A 2 -20.41 -7.63 -6.88
N LEU A 3 -21.46 -7.40 -6.09
CA LEU A 3 -21.34 -7.07 -4.67
C LEU A 3 -20.79 -8.29 -3.92
N VAL A 4 -19.74 -8.10 -3.14
CA VAL A 4 -19.05 -9.17 -2.39
C VAL A 4 -18.98 -8.92 -0.89
N SER A 5 -19.16 -7.67 -0.44
CA SER A 5 -19.33 -7.38 1.00
C SER A 5 -20.64 -7.94 1.53
N LEU A 6 -20.67 -8.24 2.84
CA LEU A 6 -21.83 -8.78 3.53
C LEU A 6 -22.92 -7.70 3.63
N PRO A 7 -24.10 -7.87 2.99
CA PRO A 7 -25.09 -6.81 2.87
C PRO A 7 -25.87 -6.54 4.17
N ASP A 8 -25.78 -7.45 5.15
CA ASP A 8 -26.57 -7.40 6.39
C ASP A 8 -25.71 -7.16 7.63
N ILE A 9 -24.40 -6.92 7.48
CA ILE A 9 -23.50 -6.65 8.61
C ILE A 9 -23.16 -5.15 8.65
N PRO A 10 -23.53 -4.44 9.74
CA PRO A 10 -23.22 -3.02 9.89
C PRO A 10 -21.73 -2.74 9.71
N THR A 11 -21.42 -1.73 8.92
CA THR A 11 -20.05 -1.24 8.73
C THR A 11 -19.84 0.11 9.42
N HIS A 12 -20.91 0.74 9.92
CA HIS A 12 -20.84 2.00 10.66
C HIS A 12 -21.57 1.87 12.00
N LEU A 13 -20.80 1.89 13.11
CA LEU A 13 -21.27 1.55 14.45
C LEU A 13 -22.34 2.53 15.00
N PRO A 14 -22.21 3.86 14.86
CA PRO A 14 -23.18 4.79 15.44
C PRO A 14 -24.61 4.65 14.89
N SER A 15 -24.75 4.22 13.64
CA SER A 15 -26.05 4.13 12.97
C SER A 15 -26.50 2.72 12.64
N GLY A 16 -25.63 1.71 12.80
CA GLY A 16 -25.93 0.33 12.43
C GLY A 16 -26.15 0.13 10.92
N ASN A 17 -25.67 1.06 10.09
CA ASN A 17 -25.88 1.01 8.65
C ASN A 17 -24.79 0.18 7.94
N VAL A 18 -25.16 -0.36 6.79
CA VAL A 18 -24.24 -0.96 5.83
C VAL A 18 -23.99 0.05 4.71
N ILE A 19 -22.93 0.85 4.85
CA ILE A 19 -22.60 1.93 3.90
C ILE A 19 -21.27 1.72 3.19
N ASP A 20 -20.41 0.84 3.72
CA ASP A 20 -19.18 0.42 3.08
C ASP A 20 -19.45 -0.84 2.27
N LEU A 21 -19.12 -0.80 0.98
CA LEU A 21 -19.45 -1.87 0.03
C LEU A 21 -18.23 -2.31 -0.76
N GLY A 22 -18.04 -3.62 -0.89
CA GLY A 22 -17.03 -4.22 -1.73
C GLY A 22 -17.60 -4.74 -3.03
N TRP A 23 -16.91 -4.47 -4.14
CA TRP A 23 -17.30 -4.93 -5.46
C TRP A 23 -16.13 -5.64 -6.13
N ALA A 24 -16.43 -6.75 -6.81
CA ALA A 24 -15.45 -7.50 -7.58
C ALA A 24 -15.83 -7.53 -9.07
N SER A 25 -14.80 -7.59 -9.93
CA SER A 25 -15.00 -7.97 -11.33
C SER A 25 -15.35 -9.47 -11.41
N PRO A 26 -16.01 -9.92 -12.49
CA PRO A 26 -16.29 -11.35 -12.69
C PRO A 26 -15.03 -12.23 -12.66
N SER A 27 -13.88 -11.70 -13.08
CA SER A 27 -12.60 -12.42 -13.04
C SER A 27 -12.07 -12.63 -11.63
N LEU A 28 -12.30 -11.67 -10.72
CA LEU A 28 -11.79 -11.71 -9.35
C LEU A 28 -12.76 -12.46 -8.40
N LEU A 29 -14.04 -12.54 -8.77
CA LEU A 29 -15.08 -13.16 -7.95
C LEU A 29 -14.72 -14.59 -7.51
N TRP A 30 -14.10 -15.37 -8.38
CA TRP A 30 -13.72 -16.75 -8.12
C TRP A 30 -12.53 -16.91 -7.18
N SER A 31 -11.74 -15.84 -7.00
CA SER A 31 -10.58 -15.81 -6.12
C SER A 31 -10.93 -15.41 -4.69
N ILE A 32 -12.12 -14.85 -4.45
CA ILE A 32 -12.53 -14.46 -3.10
C ILE A 32 -12.90 -15.71 -2.30
N ARG A 33 -12.14 -15.98 -1.23
CA ARG A 33 -12.35 -17.12 -0.32
C ARG A 33 -13.14 -16.74 0.93
N ASP A 34 -12.94 -15.53 1.42
CA ASP A 34 -13.52 -15.05 2.66
C ASP A 34 -13.77 -13.55 2.57
N VAL A 35 -14.86 -13.12 3.20
CA VAL A 35 -15.23 -11.71 3.33
C VAL A 35 -15.80 -11.50 4.72
N LYS A 36 -15.25 -10.54 5.46
CA LYS A 36 -15.65 -10.29 6.85
C LYS A 36 -15.66 -8.81 7.17
N VAL A 37 -16.49 -8.43 8.13
CA VAL A 37 -16.39 -7.14 8.81
C VAL A 37 -15.66 -7.39 10.13
N GLU A 38 -14.55 -6.70 10.35
CA GLU A 38 -13.70 -6.92 11.52
C GLU A 38 -14.06 -5.93 12.64
N GLU A 39 -14.93 -6.37 13.55
CA GLU A 39 -15.38 -5.57 14.69
C GLU A 39 -14.24 -5.15 15.63
N GLU A 40 -13.20 -5.99 15.75
CA GLU A 40 -12.10 -5.79 16.70
C GLU A 40 -10.99 -4.86 16.18
N MET A 41 -10.98 -4.55 14.87
CA MET A 41 -9.95 -3.71 14.25
C MET A 41 -10.32 -2.21 14.19
N GLY A 42 -11.56 -1.85 14.54
CA GLY A 42 -12.10 -0.48 14.47
C GLY A 42 -11.62 0.47 15.57
N LEU A 43 -10.36 0.40 16.01
CA LEU A 43 -9.85 1.27 17.07
C LEU A 43 -9.67 2.70 16.55
N GLY A 44 -10.64 3.57 16.86
CA GLY A 44 -10.58 5.01 16.57
C GLY A 44 -11.34 5.48 15.33
N SER A 45 -12.08 4.59 14.66
CA SER A 45 -13.03 4.94 13.59
C SER A 45 -14.45 4.54 14.00
N ASP A 46 -15.44 5.29 13.52
CA ASP A 46 -16.86 4.95 13.55
C ASP A 46 -17.25 3.91 12.49
N HIS A 47 -16.32 3.57 11.59
CA HIS A 47 -16.46 2.52 10.60
C HIS A 47 -15.70 1.24 11.00
N LEU A 48 -16.28 0.09 10.68
CA LEU A 48 -15.67 -1.23 10.78
C LEU A 48 -15.06 -1.62 9.43
N PRO A 49 -13.80 -2.05 9.39
CA PRO A 49 -13.16 -2.45 8.14
C PRO A 49 -13.76 -3.75 7.59
N ILE A 50 -13.85 -3.82 6.25
CA ILE A 50 -14.20 -5.04 5.52
C ILE A 50 -12.91 -5.69 5.00
N THR A 51 -12.65 -6.93 5.38
CA THR A 51 -11.51 -7.72 4.94
C THR A 51 -11.93 -8.72 3.87
N TYR A 52 -11.02 -8.96 2.91
CA TYR A 52 -11.18 -9.94 1.84
C TYR A 52 -9.96 -10.85 1.82
N VAL A 53 -10.18 -12.15 1.76
CA VAL A 53 -9.12 -13.13 1.49
C VAL A 53 -9.21 -13.53 0.04
N LEU A 54 -8.16 -13.21 -0.72
CA LEU A 54 -8.03 -13.55 -2.13
C LEU A 54 -7.05 -14.72 -2.29
N ASP A 55 -7.52 -15.79 -2.91
CA ASP A 55 -6.71 -16.90 -3.39
C ASP A 55 -6.35 -16.63 -4.85
N LEU A 56 -5.22 -15.97 -5.03
CA LEU A 56 -4.65 -15.66 -6.32
C LEU A 56 -3.47 -16.60 -6.54
N ASP A 57 -3.57 -17.40 -7.59
CA ASP A 57 -2.39 -17.96 -8.24
C ASP A 57 -1.65 -16.80 -8.91
N LEU A 58 -0.93 -16.03 -8.10
CA LEU A 58 0.03 -15.06 -8.58
C LEU A 58 1.12 -15.89 -9.25
N GLU A 59 1.08 -16.00 -10.58
CA GLU A 59 2.29 -16.38 -11.29
C GLU A 59 3.37 -15.42 -10.81
N PRO A 60 4.50 -15.92 -10.29
CA PRO A 60 5.60 -15.06 -9.91
C PRO A 60 6.11 -14.43 -11.20
N VAL A 61 5.55 -13.27 -11.54
CA VAL A 61 6.19 -12.33 -12.43
C VAL A 61 7.49 -12.05 -11.71
N VAL A 62 8.59 -12.59 -12.23
CA VAL A 62 9.92 -12.28 -11.78
C VAL A 62 10.02 -10.77 -11.89
N SER A 63 9.84 -10.08 -10.76
CA SER A 63 10.07 -8.64 -10.69
C SER A 63 11.53 -8.47 -11.05
N THR A 64 11.78 -7.90 -12.22
CA THR A 64 13.14 -7.57 -12.67
C THR A 64 13.72 -6.38 -11.91
N GLN A 65 13.00 -5.83 -10.92
CA GLN A 65 13.30 -4.51 -10.36
C GLN A 65 13.40 -4.47 -8.83
N TYR A 66 12.76 -5.38 -8.09
CA TYR A 66 12.81 -5.31 -6.62
C TYR A 66 12.69 -6.68 -5.96
N ASN A 67 13.77 -7.10 -5.29
CA ASN A 67 13.78 -8.26 -4.41
C ASN A 67 14.28 -7.83 -3.03
N PRO A 68 13.38 -7.57 -2.06
CA PRO A 68 13.78 -7.13 -0.74
C PRO A 68 14.64 -8.16 0.02
N LYS A 69 14.62 -9.44 -0.38
CA LYS A 69 15.49 -10.46 0.21
C LYS A 69 16.94 -10.38 -0.27
N SER A 70 17.22 -9.67 -1.37
CA SER A 70 18.57 -9.46 -1.91
C SER A 70 19.09 -8.02 -1.74
N MET A 71 18.32 -7.17 -1.07
CA MET A 71 18.69 -5.78 -0.78
C MET A 71 19.50 -5.70 0.52
N ASP A 72 20.68 -5.10 0.44
CA ASP A 72 21.52 -4.78 1.59
C ASP A 72 21.00 -3.47 2.22
N THR A 73 20.28 -3.59 3.34
CA THR A 73 19.62 -2.46 4.01
C THR A 73 20.61 -1.41 4.52
N ASP A 74 21.77 -1.82 5.04
CA ASP A 74 22.78 -0.90 5.54
C ASP A 74 23.37 -0.08 4.39
N LYS A 75 23.66 -0.75 3.27
CA LYS A 75 24.11 -0.09 2.03
C LYS A 75 23.04 0.83 1.44
N PHE A 76 21.77 0.45 1.51
CA PHE A 76 20.65 1.30 1.08
C PHE A 76 20.60 2.60 1.88
N LEU A 77 20.63 2.50 3.21
CA LEU A 77 20.59 3.67 4.09
C LEU A 77 21.83 4.56 3.94
N GLU A 78 23.01 3.97 3.72
CA GLU A 78 24.23 4.72 3.43
C GLU A 78 24.10 5.52 2.12
N LEU A 79 23.61 4.89 1.04
CA LEU A 79 23.42 5.55 -0.25
C LEU A 79 22.36 6.64 -0.18
N LEU A 80 21.24 6.36 0.48
CA LEU A 80 20.16 7.32 0.67
C LEU A 80 20.60 8.52 1.52
N GLY A 81 21.31 8.27 2.62
CA GLY A 81 21.85 9.31 3.49
C GLY A 81 22.91 10.17 2.80
N LYS A 82 23.75 9.59 1.92
CA LYS A 82 24.69 10.36 1.09
C LYS A 82 23.98 11.27 0.10
N ARG A 83 22.87 10.81 -0.49
CA ARG A 83 22.12 11.58 -1.49
C ARG A 83 21.27 12.67 -0.83
N LEU A 84 20.61 12.37 0.28
CA LEU A 84 19.70 13.28 0.98
C LEU A 84 20.37 14.10 2.09
N GLY A 85 21.69 14.00 2.27
CA GLY A 85 22.46 14.47 3.44
C GLY A 85 22.50 15.98 3.72
N GLY A 86 21.47 16.73 3.30
CA GLY A 86 21.24 18.13 3.62
C GLY A 86 20.15 18.34 4.67
N THR A 87 19.89 19.61 4.95
CA THR A 87 18.72 20.08 5.70
C THR A 87 17.44 19.87 4.90
N VAL A 88 16.36 19.47 5.57
CA VAL A 88 15.02 19.39 4.97
C VAL A 88 14.69 20.75 4.35
N PRO A 89 14.36 20.82 3.04
CA PRO A 89 14.08 22.09 2.38
C PRO A 89 12.81 22.73 2.97
N GLU A 90 12.82 24.06 3.11
CA GLU A 90 11.59 24.80 3.37
C GLU A 90 10.78 24.86 2.07
N ILE A 91 9.56 24.34 2.11
CA ILE A 91 8.65 24.26 0.96
C ILE A 91 7.55 25.30 1.16
N SER A 92 7.44 26.24 0.23
CA SER A 92 6.49 27.35 0.27
C SER A 92 5.57 27.40 -0.95
N THR A 93 5.90 26.68 -2.01
CA THR A 93 5.13 26.61 -3.27
C THR A 93 4.90 25.17 -3.74
N GLN A 94 3.95 24.97 -4.66
CA GLN A 94 3.67 23.65 -5.25
C GLN A 94 4.85 23.20 -6.12
N GLU A 95 5.47 24.10 -6.87
CA GLU A 95 6.63 23.79 -7.71
C GLU A 95 7.83 23.31 -6.88
N GLU A 96 8.06 23.92 -5.70
CA GLU A 96 9.07 23.45 -4.75
C GLU A 96 8.76 22.07 -4.19
N LEU A 97 7.48 21.79 -3.91
CA LEU A 97 7.03 20.47 -3.46
C LEU A 97 7.27 19.41 -4.54
N ASP A 98 6.88 19.69 -5.78
CA ASP A 98 7.03 18.76 -6.90
C ASP A 98 8.51 18.47 -7.18
N ALA A 99 9.37 19.49 -7.11
CA ALA A 99 10.82 19.33 -7.25
C ALA A 99 11.42 18.48 -6.12
N ALA A 100 11.05 18.74 -4.87
CA ALA A 100 11.50 17.97 -3.71
C ALA A 100 11.03 16.50 -3.78
N MET A 101 9.80 16.27 -4.24
CA MET A 101 9.26 14.92 -4.45
C MET A 101 10.02 14.17 -5.53
N GLN A 102 10.37 14.84 -6.63
CA GLN A 102 11.15 14.24 -7.71
C GLN A 102 12.57 13.88 -7.25
N GLU A 103 13.23 14.77 -6.51
CA GLU A 103 14.55 14.53 -5.92
C GLU A 103 14.54 13.33 -4.96
N LEU A 104 13.53 13.25 -4.09
CA LEU A 104 13.34 12.12 -3.18
C LEU A 104 13.12 10.80 -3.94
N ALA A 105 12.27 10.82 -4.98
CA ALA A 105 12.01 9.64 -5.79
C ALA A 105 13.26 9.12 -6.51
N GLU A 106 14.08 10.03 -7.05
CA GLU A 106 15.36 9.68 -7.67
C GLU A 106 16.36 9.12 -6.65
N ALA A 107 16.47 9.75 -5.48
CA ALA A 107 17.33 9.30 -4.39
C ALA A 107 16.97 7.87 -3.95
N LEU A 108 15.68 7.59 -3.78
CA LEU A 108 15.18 6.26 -3.43
C LEU A 108 15.49 5.25 -4.54
N ARG A 109 15.23 5.58 -5.81
CA ARG A 109 15.47 4.69 -6.94
C ARG A 109 16.94 4.27 -7.02
N GLU A 110 17.85 5.22 -6.95
CA GLU A 110 19.28 4.93 -7.02
C GLU A 110 19.79 4.14 -5.82
N ALA A 111 19.32 4.47 -4.61
CA ALA A 111 19.67 3.72 -3.42
C ALA A 111 19.19 2.27 -3.51
N MET A 112 17.97 2.04 -4.01
CA MET A 112 17.43 0.69 -4.25
C MET A 112 18.26 -0.08 -5.29
N GLU A 113 18.60 0.53 -6.42
CA GLU A 113 19.42 -0.09 -7.48
C GLU A 113 20.84 -0.42 -7.00
N GLY A 114 21.46 0.47 -6.22
CA GLY A 114 22.82 0.29 -5.71
C GLY A 114 22.93 -0.70 -4.54
N SER A 115 21.84 -0.95 -3.82
CA SER A 115 21.79 -1.83 -2.66
C SER A 115 21.26 -3.23 -2.94
N THR A 116 20.59 -3.44 -4.07
CA THR A 116 20.03 -4.74 -4.45
C THR A 116 21.03 -5.55 -5.25
N ARG A 117 21.37 -6.78 -4.80
CA ARG A 117 22.15 -7.73 -5.60
C ARG A 117 21.30 -8.24 -6.76
N ARG A 118 21.85 -8.16 -7.97
CA ARG A 118 21.30 -8.81 -9.18
C ARG A 118 21.55 -10.31 -9.17
#